data_AF-A0A975RBB3-F1
#
_entry.id   AF-A0A975RBB3-F1
#
_cell.length_a   1.000
_cell.length_b   1.000
_cell.length_c   1.000
_cell.angle_alpha   90.00
_cell.angle_beta   90.00
_cell.angle_gamma   90.00
#
_symmetry.space_group_name_H-M   'P 1'
#
loop_
_entity.id
_entity.type
_entity.pdbx_description
1 polymer ?
#
loop_
_entity_poly.entity_id
_entity_poly.type
_entity_poly.pdbx_seq_one_letter_code
_entity_poly.pdbx_strand_id
1 'polypeptide(L)' 'MTTVTVTVTVEDGVWTAECDALGLVTESDSYEGLVSKALEIAPEMAALNSVEFENLMLHFVHDCPVVHLAA' A
#
# COMPACT_ATOMS: atom_id res chain seq x y z
N MET A 1 7.89 -5.15 -16.61
CA MET A 1 7.32 -5.36 -15.26
C MET A 1 7.83 -4.25 -14.36
N THR A 2 6.96 -3.31 -14.02
CA THR A 2 7.20 -2.17 -13.14
C THR A 2 6.74 -2.57 -11.75
N THR A 3 7.62 -2.48 -10.76
CA THR A 3 7.28 -2.78 -9.37
C THR A 3 7.22 -1.46 -8.60
N VAL A 4 6.13 -1.26 -7.87
CA VAL A 4 5.97 -0.12 -6.97
C VAL A 4 5.84 -0.62 -5.54
N THR A 5 6.50 0.06 -4.62
CA THR A 5 6.42 -0.25 -3.20
C THR A 5 5.16 0.37 -2.63
N VAL A 6 4.38 -0.45 -1.93
CA VAL A 6 3.27 -0.02 -1.10
C VAL A 6 3.72 -0.15 0.35
N THR A 7 3.89 0.96 1.03
CA THR A 7 4.23 0.98 2.44
C THR A 7 2.97 0.68 3.25
N VAL A 8 3.06 -0.30 4.13
CA VAL A 8 1.97 -0.72 5.02
C VAL A 8 2.34 -0.37 6.45
N THR A 9 1.53 0.45 7.09
CA THR A 9 1.64 0.78 8.52
C THR A 9 0.40 0.29 9.26
N VAL A 10 0.55 0.07 10.56
CA VAL A 10 -0.58 -0.23 11.45
C VAL A 10 -0.48 0.63 12.70
N GLU A 11 -1.49 1.43 12.95
CA GLU A 11 -1.59 2.31 14.13
C GLU A 11 -2.99 2.17 14.73
N ASP A 12 -3.06 1.99 16.05
CA ASP A 12 -4.32 1.81 16.79
C ASP A 12 -5.30 0.75 16.20
N GLY A 13 -4.74 -0.28 15.55
CA GLY A 13 -5.51 -1.37 14.92
C GLY A 13 -6.02 -1.06 13.52
N VAL A 14 -5.74 0.13 12.98
CA VAL A 14 -6.05 0.51 11.60
C VAL A 14 -4.83 0.28 10.73
N TRP A 15 -5.02 -0.50 9.66
CA TRP A 15 -3.99 -0.72 8.66
C TRP A 15 -4.08 0.36 7.59
N THR A 16 -2.95 0.92 7.20
CA THR A 16 -2.86 1.95 6.15
C THR A 16 -1.86 1.50 5.10
N ALA A 17 -2.21 1.70 3.82
CA ALA A 17 -1.37 1.42 2.67
C ALA A 17 -1.15 2.72 1.89
N GLU A 18 0.11 3.06 1.66
CA GLU A 18 0.53 4.25 0.93
C GLU A 18 1.47 3.87 -0.22
N CYS A 19 1.29 4.46 -1.40
CA CYS A 19 2.20 4.32 -2.52
C CYS A 19 2.33 5.64 -3.28
N ASP A 20 3.45 6.33 -3.09
CA ASP A 20 3.75 7.61 -3.75
C ASP A 20 3.71 7.53 -5.28
N ALA A 21 4.21 6.42 -5.85
CA ALA A 21 4.31 6.25 -7.30
C ALA A 21 2.93 6.21 -7.99
N LEU A 22 1.92 5.71 -7.28
CA LEU A 22 0.54 5.67 -7.75
C LEU A 22 -0.30 6.80 -7.16
N GLY A 23 0.19 7.55 -6.17
CA GLY A 23 -0.61 8.45 -5.36
C GLY A 23 -1.71 7.72 -4.57
N LEU A 24 -1.52 6.44 -4.26
CA LEU A 24 -2.51 5.57 -3.64
C LEU A 24 -2.40 5.67 -2.12
N VAL A 25 -3.53 5.96 -1.46
CA VAL A 25 -3.67 5.89 0.00
C VAL A 25 -4.99 5.20 0.33
N THR A 26 -4.96 4.14 1.13
CA THR A 26 -6.17 3.45 1.61
C THR A 26 -5.97 2.88 3.01
N GLU A 27 -7.08 2.68 3.73
CA GLU A 27 -7.08 2.13 5.08
C GLU A 27 -8.11 0.98 5.24
N SER A 28 -7.88 0.10 6.21
CA SER A 28 -8.75 -1.02 6.54
C SER A 28 -8.52 -1.54 7.96
N ASP A 29 -9.54 -2.11 8.59
CA ASP A 29 -9.45 -2.76 9.91
C ASP A 29 -8.65 -4.08 9.88
N SER A 30 -8.24 -4.53 8.69
CA SER A 30 -7.48 -5.76 8.49
C SER A 30 -6.53 -5.65 7.30
N TYR A 31 -5.40 -6.36 7.39
CA TYR A 31 -4.41 -6.45 6.31
C TYR A 31 -5.02 -7.02 5.01
N GLU A 32 -5.84 -8.07 5.10
CA GLU A 32 -6.48 -8.65 3.90
C GLU A 32 -7.45 -7.66 3.23
N GLY A 33 -8.22 -6.91 4.03
CA GLY A 33 -9.09 -5.85 3.52
C GLY A 33 -8.29 -4.70 2.92
N LEU A 34 -7.14 -4.37 3.50
CA LEU A 34 -6.23 -3.35 3.00
C LEU A 34 -5.68 -3.73 1.62
N VAL A 35 -5.14 -4.95 1.50
CA VAL A 35 -4.60 -5.48 0.24
C VAL A 35 -5.69 -5.54 -0.83
N SER A 36 -6.89 -5.99 -0.48
CA SER A 36 -8.01 -6.05 -1.41
C SER A 36 -8.38 -4.67 -1.95
N LYS A 37 -8.50 -3.67 -1.06
CA LYS A 37 -8.76 -2.28 -1.44
C LYS A 37 -7.65 -1.69 -2.30
N ALA A 38 -6.39 -1.90 -1.92
CA ALA A 38 -5.24 -1.42 -2.67
C ALA A 38 -5.20 -1.99 -4.09
N LEU A 39 -5.51 -3.28 -4.27
CA LEU A 39 -5.59 -3.91 -5.58
C LEU A 39 -6.77 -3.41 -6.42
N GLU A 40 -7.91 -3.11 -5.79
CA GLU A 40 -9.10 -2.57 -6.45
C GLU A 40 -8.84 -1.16 -7.02
N ILE A 41 -8.18 -0.29 -6.26
CA ILE A 41 -7.94 1.10 -6.67
C ILE A 41 -6.66 1.29 -7.49
N ALA A 42 -5.69 0.38 -7.39
CA ALA A 42 -4.44 0.44 -8.15
C ALA A 42 -4.59 0.66 -9.67
N PRO A 43 -5.52 0.00 -10.41
CA PRO A 43 -5.69 0.27 -11.85
C PRO A 43 -6.18 1.69 -12.13
N GLU A 44 -7.11 2.20 -11.33
CA GLU A 44 -7.62 3.56 -11.47
C GLU A 44 -6.50 4.59 -11.20
N MET A 45 -5.74 4.36 -10.13
CA MET A 45 -4.61 5.20 -9.75
C MET A 45 -3.46 5.17 -10.78
N ALA A 46 -3.20 4.00 -11.38
CA ALA A 46 -2.21 3.86 -12.45
C ALA A 46 -2.63 4.64 -13.71
N ALA A 47 -3.91 4.54 -14.10
CA ALA A 47 -4.44 5.28 -15.25
C ALA A 47 -4.36 6.80 -15.06
N LEU A 48 -4.66 7.29 -13.85
CA LEU A 48 -4.56 8.72 -13.50
C LEU A 48 -3.12 9.24 -13.57
N ASN A 49 -2.14 8.41 -13.23
CA ASN A 49 -0.72 8.77 -13.22
C ASN A 49 0.02 8.39 -14.53
N SER A 50 -0.70 7.97 -15.58
CA SER A 50 -0.11 7.51 -16.85
C SER A 50 0.90 6.35 -16.68
N VAL A 51 0.67 5.49 -15.69
CA VAL A 51 1.44 4.28 -15.43
C VAL A 51 0.77 3.11 -16.14
N GLU A 52 1.55 2.34 -16.91
CA GLU A 52 1.05 1.16 -17.61
C GLU A 52 0.72 0.04 -16.61
N PHE A 53 -0.58 -0.18 -16.36
CA PHE A 53 -1.05 -1.15 -15.36
C PHE A 53 -0.80 -2.61 -15.74
N GLU A 54 -0.77 -2.96 -17.04
CA GLU A 54 -0.60 -4.34 -17.53
C GLU A 54 0.74 -4.98 -17.13
N ASN A 55 1.66 -4.21 -16.56
CA ASN A 55 2.96 -4.67 -16.07
C ASN A 55 3.25 -4.25 -14.62
N LEU A 56 2.24 -3.83 -13.86
CA LEU A 56 2.42 -3.28 -12.51
C LEU A 56 2.35 -4.38 -11.44
N MET A 57 3.38 -4.46 -10.59
CA MET A 57 3.40 -5.31 -9.41
C MET A 57 3.44 -4.43 -8.15
N LEU A 58 2.44 -4.58 -7.28
CA LEU A 58 2.44 -3.97 -5.95
C LEU A 58 3.30 -4.81 -5.00
N HIS A 59 4.33 -4.21 -4.42
CA HIS A 59 5.17 -4.83 -3.42
C HIS A 59 4.87 -4.23 -2.05
N PHE A 60 4.13 -4.97 -1.22
CA PHE A 60 3.75 -4.54 0.11
C PHE A 60 4.92 -4.70 1.08
N VAL A 61 5.36 -3.60 1.68
CA VAL A 61 6.45 -3.55 2.66
C VAL A 61 5.88 -3.00 3.95
N HIS A 62 6.02 -3.77 5.04
CA HIS A 62 5.56 -3.32 6.35
C HIS A 62 6.58 -2.37 6.95
N ASP A 63 6.19 -1.12 7.15
CA ASP A 63 6.92 -0.21 8.02
C ASP A 63 6.37 -0.41 9.43
N CYS A 64 6.92 -1.41 10.12
CA CYS A 64 6.72 -1.54 11.54
C CYS A 64 7.64 -0.52 12.22
N PRO A 65 7.13 0.56 12.84
CA PRO A 65 7.96 1.34 13.74
C PRO A 65 8.45 0.36 14.80
N VAL A 66 9.77 0.16 14.84
CA VAL A 66 10.40 -0.64 15.89
C VAL A 66 10.06 0.07 17.19
N VAL A 67 9.03 -0.39 17.89
CA VAL A 67 8.81 -0.03 19.29
C VAL A 67 10.12 -0.39 19.97
N HIS A 68 10.92 0.63 20.29
CA HIS A 68 12.02 0.49 21.22
C HIS A 68 11.38 0.00 22.52
N LEU A 69 11.34 -1.33 22.67
CA LEU A 69 11.31 -1.97 23.97
C LEU A 69 12.62 -1.54 24.64
N ALA A 70 12.59 -0.34 25.22
CA ALA A 70 13.57 0.08 26.20
C ALA A 70 13.42 -0.91 27.37
N ALA A 71 14.35 -1.87 27.41
CA ALA A 71 14.54 -2.80 28.50
C ALA A 71 15.07 -2.08 29.75
#